data_AF-A0A248UN89-F1
#
_entry.id   AF-A0A248UN89-F1
#
_cell.length_a   1.000
_cell.length_b   1.000
_cell.length_c   1.000
_cell.angle_alpha   90.00
_cell.angle_beta   90.00
_cell.angle_gamma   90.00
#
_symmetry.space_group_name_H-M   'P 1'
#
loop_
_entity.id
_entity.type
_entity.pdbx_description
1 polymer ?
#
loop_
_entity_poly.entity_id
_entity_poly.type
_entity_poly.pdbx_seq_one_letter_code
_entity_poly.pdbx_strand_id
1 'polypeptide(L)'
;MVCLAEIWGIRECRTNPCEGRQIFKRLTVEGNLVAAHVGRMGKSFDALREEVFGLFPVLKERSNGMGSRMSGEQQQMLAIGRVLMSEPRLLMLDEPS
;
A
#
# COMPACT_ATOMS: atom_id res chain seq x y z
N MET A 1 2.21 17.42 8.12
CA MET A 1 2.51 16.11 8.75
C MET A 1 1.19 15.59 9.31
N VAL A 2 0.30 15.12 8.43
CA VAL A 2 -0.97 14.54 8.88
C VAL A 2 -0.62 13.13 9.35
N CYS A 3 -0.54 12.98 10.66
CA CYS A 3 -0.26 11.71 11.31
C CYS A 3 -1.47 10.79 11.04
N LEU A 4 -1.28 9.68 10.32
CA LEU A 4 -2.28 8.60 10.25
C LEU A 4 -2.69 8.09 11.66
N ALA A 5 -1.91 8.45 12.68
CA ALA A 5 -2.22 8.22 14.10
C ALA A 5 -3.53 8.87 14.59
N GLU A 6 -4.02 9.97 14.00
CA GLU A 6 -5.31 10.56 14.44
C GLU A 6 -6.53 9.73 14.02
N ILE A 7 -6.38 8.87 13.01
CA ILE A 7 -7.44 7.96 12.59
C ILE A 7 -7.41 6.65 13.41
N TRP A 8 -6.23 6.26 13.95
CA TRP A 8 -6.03 4.92 14.51
C TRP A 8 -5.41 4.82 15.91
N GLY A 9 -5.10 5.92 16.61
CA GLY A 9 -4.79 5.91 18.05
C GLY A 9 -3.57 5.08 18.49
N ILE A 10 -2.36 5.38 18.01
CA ILE A 10 -1.13 4.61 18.30
C ILE A 10 -0.12 5.45 19.10
N ARG A 11 0.42 4.88 20.20
CA ARG A 11 1.47 5.44 21.07
C ARG A 11 2.71 4.52 21.06
N GLU A 12 3.66 4.82 20.18
CA GLU A 12 5.09 4.41 20.22
C GLU A 12 5.44 2.93 19.91
N CYS A 13 6.43 2.71 19.02
CA CYS A 13 6.77 1.39 18.45
C CYS A 13 8.29 1.12 18.45
N ARG A 14 8.70 -0.11 18.84
CA ARG A 14 10.09 -0.58 18.87
C ARG A 14 10.19 -2.06 18.48
N THR A 15 9.99 -2.39 17.20
CA THR A 15 10.53 -3.62 16.57
C THR A 15 10.78 -3.39 15.08
N ASN A 16 11.80 -4.06 14.54
CA ASN A 16 12.43 -3.77 13.25
C ASN A 16 11.54 -4.22 12.05
N PRO A 17 11.09 -3.32 11.16
CA PRO A 17 10.13 -3.60 10.07
C PRO A 17 10.78 -4.27 8.83
N CYS A 18 11.66 -5.25 9.02
CA CYS A 18 12.60 -5.71 7.98
C CYS A 18 12.37 -7.11 7.39
N GLU A 19 11.52 -7.97 7.95
CA GLU A 19 11.41 -9.35 7.46
C GLU A 19 10.09 -9.56 6.70
N GLY A 20 10.13 -9.40 5.37
CA GLY A 20 9.04 -9.86 4.49
C GLY A 20 8.16 -8.80 3.82
N ARG A 21 8.69 -7.62 3.49
CA ARG A 21 7.92 -6.61 2.71
C ARG A 21 7.54 -7.14 1.33
N GLN A 22 6.29 -7.60 1.19
CA GLN A 22 5.67 -8.09 -0.03
C GLN A 22 5.40 -6.93 -1.00
N ILE A 23 6.44 -6.31 -1.55
CA ILE A 23 6.34 -5.38 -2.68
C ILE A 23 7.44 -5.68 -3.70
N PHE A 24 7.16 -5.46 -4.97
CA PHE A 24 8.17 -5.53 -6.02
C PHE A 24 9.01 -4.26 -6.00
N LYS A 25 10.14 -4.29 -5.28
CA LYS A 25 11.05 -3.14 -5.08
C LYS A 25 11.57 -2.54 -6.39
N ARG A 26 11.67 -3.34 -7.46
CA ARG A 26 12.15 -2.89 -8.79
C ARG A 26 11.04 -2.34 -9.68
N LEU A 27 9.77 -2.45 -9.28
CA LEU A 27 8.65 -1.85 -9.99
C LEU A 27 8.32 -0.48 -9.39
N THR A 28 7.68 0.37 -10.18
CA THR A 28 7.09 1.61 -9.68
C THR A 28 5.92 1.32 -8.75
N VAL A 29 5.45 2.32 -8.00
CA VAL A 29 4.21 2.21 -7.22
C VAL A 29 3.06 1.75 -8.10
N GLU A 30 2.89 2.39 -9.25
CA GLU A 30 1.86 1.99 -10.22
C GLU A 30 2.08 0.57 -10.74
N GLY A 31 3.32 0.21 -11.10
CA GLY A 31 3.66 -1.14 -11.55
C GLY A 31 3.37 -2.21 -10.50
N ASN A 32 3.51 -1.90 -9.22
CA ASN A 32 3.11 -2.78 -8.13
C ASN A 32 1.60 -2.99 -8.07
N LEU A 33 0.80 -1.93 -8.28
CA LEU A 33 -0.67 -2.02 -8.31
C LEU A 33 -1.16 -2.76 -9.54
N VAL A 34 -0.57 -2.49 -10.72
CA VAL A 34 -0.86 -3.22 -11.95
C VAL A 34 -0.59 -4.71 -11.74
N ALA A 35 0.59 -5.07 -11.26
CA ALA A 35 0.96 -6.46 -11.00
C ALA A 35 0.03 -7.16 -9.98
N ALA A 36 -0.58 -6.41 -9.07
CA ALA A 36 -1.54 -6.96 -8.11
C ALA A 36 -2.95 -7.15 -8.72
N HIS A 37 -3.29 -6.41 -9.77
CA HIS A 37 -4.58 -6.50 -10.46
C HIS A 37 -4.59 -7.49 -11.64
N VAL A 38 -3.43 -7.87 -12.19
CA VAL A 38 -3.34 -8.81 -13.33
C VAL A 38 -4.13 -10.10 -13.06
N GLY A 39 -5.00 -10.48 -14.01
CA GLY A 39 -5.78 -11.71 -13.96
C GLY A 39 -6.97 -11.69 -13.00
N ARG A 40 -7.35 -10.52 -12.48
CA ARG A 40 -8.52 -10.35 -11.62
C ARG A 40 -9.76 -9.99 -12.42
N MET A 41 -10.90 -10.48 -11.95
CA MET A 41 -12.24 -10.18 -12.48
C MET A 41 -12.98 -9.37 -11.42
N GLY A 42 -13.56 -8.23 -11.80
CA GLY A 42 -14.20 -7.32 -10.84
C GLY A 42 -14.19 -5.86 -11.32
N LYS A 43 -13.94 -4.93 -10.40
CA LYS A 43 -13.75 -3.51 -10.71
C LYS A 43 -12.58 -3.34 -11.67
N SER A 44 -12.65 -2.29 -12.50
CA SER A 44 -11.53 -1.94 -13.37
C SER A 44 -10.30 -1.52 -12.55
N PHE A 45 -9.12 -1.71 -13.15
CA PHE A 45 -7.87 -1.22 -12.58
C PHE A 45 -7.97 0.24 -12.16
N ASP A 46 -8.53 1.12 -13.00
CA ASP A 46 -8.63 2.55 -12.71
C ASP A 46 -9.53 2.86 -11.51
N ALA A 47 -10.64 2.14 -11.35
CA ALA A 47 -11.52 2.33 -10.21
C ALA A 47 -10.81 1.96 -8.90
N LEU A 48 -10.14 0.81 -8.87
CA LEU A 48 -9.37 0.37 -7.71
C LEU A 48 -8.14 1.25 -7.45
N ARG A 49 -7.48 1.71 -8.50
CA ARG A 49 -6.34 2.63 -8.41
C ARG A 49 -6.75 3.94 -7.76
N GLU A 50 -7.88 4.53 -8.15
CA GLU A 50 -8.38 5.75 -7.52
C GLU A 50 -8.82 5.50 -6.06
N GLU A 51 -9.43 4.34 -5.74
CA GLU A 51 -9.74 3.97 -4.35
C GLU A 51 -8.46 3.89 -3.50
N VAL A 52 -7.43 3.18 -3.96
CA VAL A 52 -6.14 3.06 -3.28
C VAL A 52 -5.46 4.41 -3.11
N PHE A 53 -5.49 5.27 -4.13
CA PHE A 53 -4.92 6.60 -4.08
C PHE A 53 -5.71 7.57 -3.19
N GLY A 54 -7.02 7.37 -3.06
CA GLY A 54 -7.85 8.08 -2.09
C GLY A 54 -7.48 7.71 -0.65
N LEU A 55 -7.16 6.44 -0.38
CA LEU A 55 -6.74 5.96 0.94
C LEU A 55 -5.30 6.35 1.27
N PHE A 56 -4.40 6.31 0.29
CA PHE A 56 -2.97 6.59 0.46
C PHE A 56 -2.49 7.65 -0.55
N PRO A 57 -2.74 8.96 -0.31
CA PRO A 57 -2.35 10.03 -1.23
C PRO A 57 -0.86 10.06 -1.55
N VAL A 58 -0.01 9.64 -0.59
CA VAL A 58 1.44 9.53 -0.78
C VAL A 58 1.84 8.56 -1.90
N LEU A 59 1.02 7.52 -2.16
CA LEU A 59 1.22 6.60 -3.29
C LEU A 59 0.91 7.28 -4.62
N LYS A 60 -0.09 8.18 -4.65
CA LYS A 60 -0.44 8.97 -5.83
C LYS A 60 0.68 9.95 -6.19
N GLU A 61 1.19 10.69 -5.20
CA GLU A 61 2.31 11.62 -5.39
C GLU A 61 3.57 10.93 -5.91
N ARG A 62 3.76 9.65 -5.56
CA ARG A 62 4.94 8.85 -5.91
C ARG A 62 4.63 7.73 -6.89
N SER A 63 3.56 7.84 -7.69
CA SER A 63 3.10 6.77 -8.60
C SER A 63 4.21 6.25 -9.54
N ASN A 64 5.03 7.17 -10.06
CA ASN A 64 6.16 6.90 -10.95
C ASN A 64 7.46 6.52 -10.22
N GLY A 65 7.50 6.63 -8.90
CA GLY A 65 8.66 6.29 -8.09
C GLY A 65 8.83 4.78 -7.93
N MET A 66 10.08 4.30 -7.91
CA MET A 66 10.36 2.90 -7.59
C MET A 66 9.96 2.56 -6.15
N GLY A 67 9.35 1.39 -5.94
CA GLY A 67 9.01 0.91 -4.60
C GLY A 67 10.22 0.81 -3.66
N SER A 68 11.43 0.60 -4.20
CA SER A 68 12.69 0.62 -3.45
C SER A 68 13.03 1.96 -2.81
N ARG A 69 12.54 3.09 -3.35
CA ARG A 69 12.82 4.45 -2.86
C ARG A 69 11.83 4.92 -1.80
N MET A 70 10.82 4.11 -1.49
CA MET A 70 9.82 4.43 -0.48
C MET A 70 10.34 4.14 0.92
N SER A 71 9.92 4.93 1.91
CA SER A 71 10.18 4.64 3.34
C SER A 71 9.50 3.34 3.77
N GLY A 72 9.84 2.79 4.94
CA GLY A 72 9.23 1.54 5.40
C GLY A 72 7.71 1.58 5.51
N GLU A 73 7.19 2.63 6.13
CA GLU A 73 5.74 2.88 6.23
C GLU A 73 5.09 3.04 4.86
N GLN A 74 5.75 3.73 3.93
CA GLN A 74 5.26 3.88 2.57
C GLN A 74 5.25 2.54 1.81
N GLN A 75 6.24 1.68 2.04
CA GLN A 75 6.27 0.33 1.49
C GLN A 75 5.15 -0.54 2.09
N GLN A 76 4.78 -0.32 3.36
CA GLN A 76 3.65 -0.98 4.01
C GLN A 76 2.32 -0.50 3.43
N MET A 77 2.13 0.81 3.25
CA MET A 77 0.98 1.37 2.53
C MET A 77 0.87 0.79 1.13
N LEU A 78 1.99 0.66 0.40
CA LEU A 78 2.02 0.02 -0.91
C LEU A 78 1.63 -1.46 -0.83
N ALA A 79 2.12 -2.20 0.16
CA ALA A 79 1.74 -3.60 0.37
C ALA A 79 0.22 -3.74 0.60
N ILE A 80 -0.37 -2.88 1.43
CA ILE A 80 -1.82 -2.83 1.67
C ILE A 80 -2.55 -2.47 0.37
N GLY A 81 -2.11 -1.44 -0.34
CA GLY A 81 -2.66 -1.03 -1.63
C GLY A 81 -2.70 -2.17 -2.64
N ARG A 82 -1.62 -2.97 -2.74
CA ARG A 82 -1.59 -4.17 -3.58
C ARG A 82 -2.64 -5.20 -3.18
N VAL A 83 -2.87 -5.42 -1.90
CA VAL A 83 -3.92 -6.35 -1.45
C VAL A 83 -5.30 -5.82 -1.82
N LEU A 84 -5.55 -4.52 -1.67
CA LEU A 84 -6.82 -3.90 -2.07
C LEU A 84 -7.11 -4.02 -3.57
N MET A 85 -6.08 -4.03 -4.44
CA MET A 85 -6.25 -4.27 -5.88
C MET A 85 -6.83 -5.65 -6.22
N SER A 86 -6.88 -6.58 -5.26
CA SER A 86 -7.47 -7.91 -5.40
C SER A 86 -8.94 -8.01 -4.95
N GLU A 87 -9.54 -6.89 -4.55
CA GLU A 87 -10.92 -6.81 -4.04
C GLU A 87 -11.21 -7.81 -2.90
N PRO A 88 -10.40 -7.79 -1.82
CA PRO A 88 -10.57 -8.73 -0.72
C PRO A 88 -11.90 -8.47 -0.01
N ARG A 89 -12.65 -9.54 0.28
CA ARG A 89 -13.86 -9.45 1.11
C ARG A 89 -13.54 -9.24 2.60
N LEU A 90 -12.32 -9.59 3.01
CA LEU A 90 -11.81 -9.43 4.36
C LEU A 90 -10.30 -9.20 4.29
N LEU A 91 -9.85 -8.11 4.92
CA LEU A 91 -8.43 -7.81 5.11
C LEU A 91 -8.17 -7.78 6.61
N MET A 92 -7.42 -8.77 7.10
CA MET A 92 -6.90 -8.74 8.47
C MET A 92 -5.50 -8.14 8.44
N LEU A 93 -5.32 -7.06 9.19
CA LEU A 93 -4.01 -6.50 9.49
C LEU A 93 -3.72 -6.90 10.93
N ASP A 94 -2.81 -7.84 11.10
CA ASP A 94 -2.31 -8.15 12.44
C ASP A 94 -1.33 -7.05 12.84
N GLU A 95 -1.66 -6.36 13.93
CA GLU A 95 -1.00 -5.16 14.46
C GLU A 95 -0.70 -4.03 13.44
N PRO A 96 -1.60 -3.05 13.25
CA PRO A 96 -1.25 -1.81 12.57
C PRO A 96 -0.39 -0.97 13.53
N SER A 97 0.92 -0.90 13.29
CA SER A 97 1.81 0.13 13.86
C SER A 97 1.79 1.40 13.02
#